data_AF-A0A7L6AAH7-F1
#
_entry.id   AF-A0A7L6AAH7-F1
#
_cell.length_a   1.000
_cell.length_b   1.000
_cell.length_c   1.000
_cell.angle_alpha   90.00
_cell.angle_beta   90.00
_cell.angle_gamma   90.00
#
_symmetry.space_group_name_H-M   'P 1'
#
loop_
_entity.id
_entity.type
_entity.pdbx_description
1 polymer ?
#
loop_
_entity_poly.entity_id
_entity_poly.type
_entity_poly.pdbx_seq_one_letter_code
_entity_poly.pdbx_strand_id
1 'polypeptide(L)'
;MTESKITPDKITKPIQLLGAWLAGLILVNGSFLTTASVLSDPQWLRSTLVIASVCNVPLFLFCLFLLQTKFRPEMQEDTFYSKYLEQNTGKMVVSSPVETGMQQLRLELAESNQRYVEMISGLDAGLKALALEISMAKTNGDQVQSDKLAEVVKVLARSAQTIERSKERATDATVKIAGNDLLPEFTQLRKELRRKGLSIDRTFGSSSHEPEVPKFRIIGFGTSVPVEILRRVVSICRNYGFDRIHFTPRDQNAGHIYIGSYIYKAPDEPQPVPLDDEVLELLNADDTELEDVIAAIENKRL
;
A
#
# COMPACT_ATOMS: atom_id res chain seq x y z
N MET A 1 19.06 27.39 -39.57
CA MET A 1 19.03 25.93 -39.73
C MET A 1 19.01 25.33 -38.33
N THR A 2 17.87 24.83 -37.91
CA THR A 2 17.67 24.36 -36.53
C THR A 2 17.86 22.86 -36.52
N GLU A 3 19.01 22.40 -36.02
CA GLU A 3 19.27 20.97 -35.84
C GLU A 3 18.23 20.38 -34.89
N SER A 4 17.35 19.55 -35.44
CA SER A 4 16.37 18.79 -34.67
C SER A 4 17.11 17.62 -34.03
N LYS A 5 17.76 17.86 -32.88
CA LYS A 5 18.45 16.82 -32.12
C LYS A 5 17.40 15.85 -31.60
N ILE A 6 17.24 14.71 -32.28
CA ILE A 6 16.33 13.64 -31.87
C ILE A 6 16.87 13.08 -30.55
N THR A 7 16.26 13.45 -29.42
CA THR A 7 16.51 12.81 -28.11
C THR A 7 15.82 11.44 -28.08
N PRO A 8 16.58 10.32 -28.08
CA PRO A 8 16.00 8.97 -28.10
C PRO A 8 15.12 8.68 -26.88
N ASP A 9 15.42 9.29 -25.74
CA ASP A 9 14.73 9.09 -24.45
C ASP A 9 13.28 9.61 -24.40
N LYS A 10 12.81 10.29 -25.46
CA LYS A 10 11.43 10.82 -25.56
C LYS A 10 10.54 10.07 -26.54
N ILE A 11 11.02 8.99 -27.16
CA ILE A 11 10.24 8.16 -28.08
C ILE A 11 9.53 7.07 -27.27
N THR A 12 8.48 7.46 -26.54
CA THR A 12 7.75 6.55 -25.63
C THR A 12 6.46 6.00 -26.26
N LYS A 13 6.02 6.53 -27.41
CA LYS A 13 4.77 6.09 -28.05
C LYS A 13 5.06 5.17 -29.24
N PRO A 14 4.42 3.99 -29.35
CA PRO A 14 4.59 3.06 -30.49
C PRO A 14 4.39 3.70 -31.87
N ILE A 15 3.58 4.76 -31.95
CA ILE A 15 3.34 5.52 -33.18
C ILE A 15 4.55 6.36 -33.64
N GLN A 16 5.39 6.81 -32.71
CA GLN A 16 6.60 7.58 -33.01
C GLN A 16 7.72 6.68 -33.53
N LEU A 17 7.83 5.46 -32.98
CA LEU A 17 8.75 4.44 -33.47
C LEU A 17 8.40 4.05 -34.93
N LEU A 18 7.12 3.92 -35.26
CA LEU A 18 6.65 3.67 -36.62
C LEU A 18 7.10 4.77 -37.60
N GLY A 19 7.01 6.04 -37.19
CA GLY A 19 7.47 7.17 -38.00
C GLY A 19 8.97 7.14 -38.28
N ALA A 20 9.79 6.79 -37.28
CA ALA A 20 11.24 6.66 -37.45
C ALA A 20 11.60 5.52 -38.42
N TRP A 21 10.93 4.36 -38.31
CA TRP A 21 11.14 3.24 -39.22
C TRP A 21 10.71 3.55 -40.66
N LEU A 22 9.61 4.29 -40.84
CA LEU A 22 9.16 4.73 -42.17
C LEU A 22 10.17 5.69 -42.83
N ALA A 23 10.71 6.64 -42.05
CA ALA A 23 11.76 7.54 -42.53
C ALA A 23 13.01 6.76 -42.94
N GLY A 24 13.40 5.75 -42.16
CA GLY A 24 14.50 4.83 -42.50
C GLY A 24 14.25 4.06 -43.79
N LEU A 25 13.03 3.53 -43.99
CA LEU A 25 12.66 2.81 -45.22
C LEU A 25 12.76 3.71 -46.46
N ILE A 26 12.25 4.94 -46.37
CA ILE A 26 12.32 5.92 -47.47
C ILE A 26 13.78 6.23 -47.80
N LEU A 27 14.62 6.42 -46.79
CA LEU A 27 16.04 6.73 -46.97
C LEU A 27 16.79 5.57 -47.64
N VAL A 28 16.58 4.33 -47.19
CA VAL A 28 17.24 3.14 -47.75
C VAL A 28 16.78 2.89 -49.20
N ASN A 29 15.48 2.85 -49.46
CA ASN A 29 14.95 2.64 -50.81
C ASN A 29 15.32 3.80 -51.75
N GLY A 30 15.29 5.04 -51.25
CA GLY A 30 15.77 6.21 -51.97
C GLY A 30 17.24 6.06 -52.38
N SER A 31 18.09 5.58 -51.47
CA SER A 31 19.52 5.34 -51.78
C SER A 31 19.72 4.26 -52.85
N PHE A 32 18.94 3.18 -52.82
CA PHE A 32 19.01 2.11 -53.82
C PHE A 32 18.56 2.59 -55.20
N LEU A 33 17.44 3.33 -55.27
CA LEU A 33 16.92 3.86 -56.53
C LEU A 33 17.81 4.97 -57.11
N THR A 34 18.37 5.83 -56.25
CA THR A 34 19.32 6.87 -56.66
C THR A 34 20.63 6.26 -57.16
N THR A 35 21.13 5.22 -56.48
CA THR A 35 22.32 4.50 -56.94
C THR A 35 22.05 3.78 -58.25
N ALA A 36 20.87 3.15 -58.40
CA ALA A 36 20.46 2.49 -59.63
C ALA A 36 20.34 3.47 -60.82
N SER A 37 19.88 4.70 -60.60
CA SER A 37 19.74 5.70 -61.67
C SER A 37 21.08 6.29 -62.14
N VAL A 38 22.07 6.37 -61.25
CA VAL A 38 23.40 6.90 -61.57
C VAL A 38 24.34 5.83 -62.14
N LEU A 39 24.17 4.56 -61.75
CA LEU A 39 25.08 3.49 -62.15
C LEU A 39 24.80 3.02 -63.58
N SER A 40 25.70 3.30 -64.53
CA SER A 40 25.56 2.92 -65.94
C SER A 40 26.00 1.48 -66.24
N ASP A 41 27.05 1.00 -65.57
CA ASP A 41 27.60 -0.35 -65.72
C ASP A 41 28.02 -0.92 -64.36
N PRO A 42 27.83 -2.23 -64.11
CA PRO A 42 27.19 -3.24 -64.96
C PRO A 42 25.65 -3.27 -64.82
N GLN A 43 24.93 -3.54 -65.93
CA GLN A 43 23.46 -3.44 -66.00
C GLN A 43 22.70 -4.35 -65.03
N TRP A 44 23.24 -5.54 -64.71
CA TRP A 44 22.60 -6.48 -63.77
C TRP A 44 22.49 -5.89 -62.36
N LEU A 45 23.43 -5.04 -61.96
CA LEU A 45 23.47 -4.43 -60.64
C LEU A 45 22.34 -3.40 -60.47
N ARG A 46 22.03 -2.64 -61.53
CA ARG A 46 20.89 -1.72 -61.57
C ARG A 46 19.57 -2.47 -61.37
N SER A 47 19.36 -3.56 -62.11
CA SER A 47 18.15 -4.38 -61.97
C SER A 47 18.04 -5.01 -60.58
N THR A 48 19.17 -5.44 -60.00
CA THR A 48 19.21 -6.02 -58.66
C THR A 48 18.81 -5.01 -57.58
N LEU A 49 19.29 -3.76 -57.67
CA LEU A 49 18.94 -2.69 -56.72
C LEU A 49 17.45 -2.30 -56.79
N VAL A 50 16.86 -2.27 -57.99
CA VAL A 50 15.42 -2.00 -58.15
C VAL A 50 14.60 -3.14 -57.54
N ILE A 51 14.94 -4.40 -57.82
CA ILE A 51 14.26 -5.56 -57.25
C ILE A 51 14.40 -5.55 -55.72
N ALA A 52 15.59 -5.27 -55.20
CA ALA A 52 15.83 -5.16 -53.76
C ALA A 52 14.95 -4.08 -53.12
N SER A 53 14.83 -2.89 -53.73
CA SER A 53 13.94 -1.84 -53.24
C SER A 53 12.47 -2.23 -53.26
N VAL A 54 12.01 -2.97 -54.27
CA VAL A 54 10.62 -3.45 -54.37
C VAL A 54 10.33 -4.52 -53.33
N CYS A 55 11.24 -5.48 -53.13
CA CYS A 55 11.09 -6.55 -52.12
C CYS A 55 11.23 -6.04 -50.68
N ASN A 56 11.98 -4.97 -50.45
CA ASN A 56 12.18 -4.40 -49.12
C ASN A 56 10.87 -3.86 -48.51
N VAL A 57 9.98 -3.30 -49.32
CA VAL A 57 8.68 -2.76 -48.84
C VAL A 57 7.77 -3.82 -48.22
N PRO A 58 7.41 -4.93 -48.90
CA PRO A 58 6.56 -5.97 -48.30
C PRO A 58 7.24 -6.68 -47.13
N LEU A 59 8.57 -6.89 -47.19
CA LEU A 59 9.32 -7.45 -46.07
C LEU A 59 9.22 -6.57 -44.82
N PHE A 60 9.42 -5.26 -44.99
CA PHE A 60 9.33 -4.29 -43.92
C PHE A 60 7.91 -4.20 -43.34
N LEU A 61 6.88 -4.18 -44.19
CA LEU A 61 5.47 -4.19 -43.73
C LEU A 61 5.15 -5.47 -42.95
N PHE A 62 5.67 -6.62 -43.37
CA PHE A 62 5.52 -7.89 -42.66
C PHE A 62 6.21 -7.85 -41.28
N CYS A 63 7.43 -7.31 -41.20
CA CYS A 63 8.12 -7.11 -39.92
C CYS A 63 7.36 -6.16 -38.99
N LEU A 64 6.82 -5.05 -39.51
CA LEU A 64 5.98 -4.15 -38.72
C LEU A 64 4.71 -4.84 -38.24
N PHE A 65 4.07 -5.64 -39.08
CA PHE A 65 2.90 -6.41 -38.71
C PHE A 65 3.22 -7.41 -37.59
N LEU A 66 4.35 -8.12 -37.65
CA LEU A 66 4.80 -9.01 -36.57
C LEU A 66 5.08 -8.24 -35.28
N LEU A 67 5.70 -7.06 -35.36
CA LEU A 67 5.96 -6.21 -34.20
C LEU A 67 4.65 -5.74 -33.54
N GLN A 68 3.64 -5.39 -34.34
CA GLN A 68 2.35 -4.91 -33.85
C GLN A 68 1.41 -6.02 -33.35
N THR A 69 1.59 -7.26 -33.79
CA THR A 69 0.70 -8.38 -33.44
C THR A 69 1.33 -9.31 -32.42
N LYS A 70 2.55 -9.79 -32.68
CA LYS A 70 3.23 -10.80 -31.85
C LYS A 70 4.08 -10.16 -30.75
N PHE A 71 4.83 -9.13 -31.08
CA PHE A 71 5.76 -8.48 -30.14
C PHE A 71 5.18 -7.21 -29.49
N ARG A 72 3.88 -6.97 -29.67
CA ARG A 72 3.17 -5.86 -29.02
C ARG A 72 3.34 -5.84 -27.50
N PRO A 73 3.30 -6.99 -26.78
CA PRO A 73 3.50 -7.00 -25.33
C PRO A 73 4.93 -6.65 -24.94
N GLU A 74 5.93 -6.99 -25.78
CA GLU A 74 7.35 -6.75 -25.50
C GLU A 74 7.78 -5.30 -25.74
N MET A 75 7.02 -4.55 -26.55
CA MET A 75 7.21 -3.11 -26.76
C MET A 75 6.35 -2.23 -25.84
N GLN A 76 5.63 -2.82 -24.87
CA GLN A 76 4.92 -2.03 -23.86
C GLN A 76 5.87 -1.65 -22.72
N GLU A 77 5.55 -0.57 -22.00
CA GLU A 77 6.30 -0.14 -20.81
C GLU A 77 6.49 -1.32 -19.84
N ASP A 78 7.64 -1.38 -19.16
CA ASP A 78 8.07 -2.52 -18.33
C ASP A 78 7.00 -3.06 -17.34
N THR A 79 6.05 -2.21 -16.94
CA THR A 79 4.90 -2.54 -16.08
C THR A 79 3.88 -3.50 -16.72
N PHE A 80 3.78 -3.53 -18.05
CA PHE A 80 2.91 -4.45 -18.78
C PHE A 80 3.67 -5.69 -19.29
N TYR A 81 4.96 -5.57 -19.57
CA TYR A 81 5.82 -6.70 -19.95
C TYR A 81 5.99 -7.71 -18.80
N SER A 82 6.14 -7.22 -17.58
CA SER A 82 6.15 -8.03 -16.35
C SER A 82 4.85 -8.84 -16.18
N LYS A 83 3.69 -8.21 -16.34
CA LYS A 83 2.38 -8.91 -16.29
C LYS A 83 2.19 -9.94 -17.42
N TYR A 84 2.68 -9.64 -18.62
CA TYR A 84 2.63 -10.59 -19.74
C TYR A 84 3.53 -11.81 -19.51
N LEU A 85 4.74 -11.60 -18.95
CA LEU A 85 5.63 -12.69 -18.52
C LEU A 85 5.02 -13.52 -17.39
N GLU A 86 4.35 -12.90 -16.41
CA GLU A 86 3.63 -13.59 -15.34
C GLU A 86 2.53 -14.52 -15.90
N GLN A 87 1.77 -14.04 -16.88
CA GLN A 87 0.63 -14.77 -17.45
C GLN A 87 1.05 -15.94 -18.37
N ASN A 88 2.12 -15.77 -19.16
CA ASN A 88 2.57 -16.79 -20.12
C ASN A 88 3.66 -17.73 -19.59
N THR A 89 4.44 -17.31 -18.58
CA THR A 89 5.59 -18.11 -18.07
C THR A 89 5.27 -18.83 -16.77
N GLY A 90 4.14 -18.53 -16.12
CA GLY A 90 3.73 -19.14 -14.84
C GLY A 90 4.68 -18.86 -13.66
N LYS A 91 5.69 -18.03 -13.87
CA LYS A 91 6.55 -17.51 -12.81
C LYS A 91 5.95 -16.20 -12.33
N MET A 92 5.27 -16.25 -11.18
CA MET A 92 4.91 -15.05 -10.44
C MET A 92 6.19 -14.28 -10.14
N VAL A 93 6.47 -13.22 -10.89
CA VAL A 93 7.31 -12.15 -10.35
C VAL A 93 6.42 -11.49 -9.33
N VAL A 94 6.55 -11.92 -8.07
CA VAL A 94 5.91 -11.25 -6.95
C VAL A 94 6.34 -9.79 -7.06
N SER A 95 5.41 -8.91 -7.45
CA SER A 95 5.61 -7.46 -7.38
C SER A 95 6.26 -7.21 -6.04
N SER A 96 7.47 -6.65 -6.07
CA SER A 96 8.27 -6.47 -4.86
C SER A 96 7.35 -5.94 -3.75
N PRO A 97 7.29 -6.57 -2.56
CA PRO A 97 6.48 -6.09 -1.44
C PRO A 97 6.66 -4.58 -1.19
N VAL A 98 7.81 -4.04 -1.60
CA VAL A 98 8.17 -2.63 -1.57
C VAL A 98 7.35 -1.77 -2.54
N GLU A 99 7.07 -2.20 -3.78
CA GLU A 99 6.30 -1.40 -4.74
C GLU A 99 4.82 -1.37 -4.41
N THR A 100 4.24 -2.52 -4.06
CA THR A 100 2.85 -2.59 -3.56
C THR A 100 2.72 -1.81 -2.25
N GLY A 101 3.71 -1.93 -1.36
CA GLY A 101 3.80 -1.14 -0.14
C GLY A 101 3.92 0.36 -0.41
N MET A 102 4.68 0.77 -1.43
CA MET A 102 4.86 2.19 -1.77
C MET A 102 3.62 2.80 -2.43
N GLN A 103 2.89 2.02 -3.23
CA GLN A 103 1.61 2.45 -3.76
C GLN A 103 0.56 2.58 -2.65
N GLN A 104 0.50 1.62 -1.72
CA GLN A 104 -0.36 1.72 -0.54
C GLN A 104 0.00 2.92 0.33
N LEU A 105 1.29 3.13 0.64
CA LEU A 105 1.76 4.27 1.42
C LEU A 105 1.44 5.61 0.75
N ARG A 106 1.55 5.72 -0.58
CA ARG A 106 1.15 6.94 -1.31
C ARG A 106 -0.35 7.20 -1.24
N LEU A 107 -1.14 6.14 -1.32
CA LEU A 107 -2.60 6.23 -1.25
C LEU A 107 -3.05 6.62 0.16
N GLU A 108 -2.46 6.00 1.18
CA GLU A 108 -2.68 6.29 2.59
C GLU A 108 -2.23 7.71 2.96
N LEU A 109 -1.08 8.15 2.43
CA LEU A 109 -0.59 9.53 2.60
C LEU A 109 -1.51 10.55 1.93
N ALA A 110 -2.03 10.24 0.73
CA ALA A 110 -2.99 11.10 0.04
C ALA A 110 -4.31 11.22 0.80
N GLU A 111 -4.85 10.10 1.30
CA GLU A 111 -6.04 10.10 2.14
C GLU A 111 -5.81 10.84 3.46
N SER A 112 -4.67 10.62 4.12
CA SER A 112 -4.33 11.30 5.37
C SER A 112 -4.21 12.81 5.16
N ASN A 113 -3.54 13.24 4.08
CA ASN A 113 -3.42 14.66 3.73
C ASN A 113 -4.78 15.30 3.45
N GLN A 114 -5.67 14.60 2.75
CA GLN A 114 -7.02 15.09 2.50
C GLN A 114 -7.82 15.27 3.80
N ARG A 115 -7.69 14.32 4.75
CA ARG A 115 -8.30 14.42 6.07
C ARG A 115 -7.73 15.59 6.90
N TYR A 116 -6.43 15.87 6.82
CA TYR A 116 -5.84 17.03 7.47
C TYR A 116 -6.34 18.36 6.87
N VAL A 117 -6.53 18.43 5.55
CA VAL A 117 -7.10 19.61 4.88
C VAL A 117 -8.56 19.84 5.33
N GLU A 118 -9.36 18.77 5.44
CA GLU A 118 -10.73 18.87 5.97
C GLU A 118 -10.73 19.35 7.43
N MET A 119 -9.79 18.90 8.25
CA MET A 119 -9.64 19.34 9.64
C MET A 119 -9.27 20.83 9.76
N ILE A 120 -8.25 21.27 9.00
CA ILE A 120 -7.79 22.65 8.99
C ILE A 120 -8.90 23.58 8.46
N SER A 121 -9.64 23.16 7.44
CA SER A 121 -10.76 23.95 6.92
C SER A 121 -11.93 24.05 7.90
N GLY A 122 -12.22 23.00 8.68
CA GLY A 122 -13.18 23.06 9.77
C GLY A 122 -12.75 24.01 10.90
N LEU A 123 -11.46 24.06 11.22
CA LEU A 123 -10.90 24.97 12.23
C LEU A 123 -10.92 26.43 11.75
N ASP A 124 -10.55 26.67 10.48
CA ASP A 124 -10.63 27.99 9.84
C ASP A 124 -12.07 28.52 9.80
N ALA A 125 -13.05 27.67 9.47
CA ALA A 125 -14.47 28.03 9.52
C ALA A 125 -14.92 28.40 10.93
N GLY A 126 -14.49 27.66 11.95
CA GLY A 126 -14.77 27.96 13.36
C GLY A 126 -14.16 29.30 13.83
N LEU A 127 -12.91 29.57 13.44
CA LEU A 127 -12.23 30.83 13.78
C LEU A 127 -12.84 32.03 13.05
N LYS A 128 -13.26 31.87 11.80
CA LYS A 128 -13.95 32.93 11.03
C LYS A 128 -15.32 33.26 11.61
N ALA A 129 -16.08 32.24 12.04
CA ALA A 129 -17.35 32.45 12.73
C ALA A 129 -17.14 33.27 14.02
N LEU A 130 -16.11 32.91 14.80
CA LEU A 130 -15.73 33.61 16.02
C LEU A 130 -15.28 35.06 15.77
N ALA A 131 -14.46 35.30 14.73
CA ALA A 131 -14.02 36.65 14.37
C ALA A 131 -15.19 37.54 13.89
N LEU A 132 -16.10 36.98 13.10
CA LEU A 132 -17.30 37.69 12.62
C LEU A 132 -18.23 38.03 13.80
N GLU A 133 -18.44 37.10 14.72
CA GLU A 133 -19.33 37.32 15.88
C GLU A 133 -18.72 38.25 16.94
N ILE A 134 -17.41 38.23 17.17
CA ILE A 134 -16.74 39.21 18.03
C ILE A 134 -16.85 40.62 17.45
N SER A 135 -16.78 40.75 16.12
CA SER A 135 -16.97 42.03 15.43
C SER A 135 -18.39 42.58 15.60
N MET A 136 -19.40 41.69 15.67
CA MET A 136 -20.81 42.03 15.90
C MET A 136 -21.15 42.25 17.39
N ALA A 137 -20.49 41.54 18.31
CA ALA A 137 -20.72 41.67 19.76
C ALA A 137 -20.17 42.99 20.33
N LYS A 138 -19.10 43.53 19.73
CA LYS A 138 -18.58 44.87 20.09
C LYS A 138 -19.56 46.01 19.82
N THR A 139 -20.61 45.76 19.03
CA THR A 139 -21.57 46.78 18.61
C THR A 139 -22.77 46.93 19.56
N ASN A 140 -23.11 45.90 20.36
CA ASN A 140 -24.27 45.91 21.26
C ASN A 140 -23.87 45.41 22.65
N GLY A 141 -23.71 46.35 23.58
CA GLY A 141 -23.25 46.10 24.95
C GLY A 141 -24.08 45.06 25.72
N ASP A 142 -23.33 44.15 26.34
CA ASP A 142 -23.63 43.29 27.50
C ASP A 142 -25.04 42.74 27.72
N GLN A 143 -25.21 41.46 27.36
CA GLN A 143 -25.81 40.37 28.17
C GLN A 143 -25.98 39.07 27.36
N VAL A 144 -25.77 39.12 26.05
CA VAL A 144 -25.98 37.98 25.12
C VAL A 144 -24.81 36.97 25.11
N GLN A 145 -23.95 37.00 26.13
CA GLN A 145 -22.66 36.29 26.13
C GLN A 145 -22.75 34.82 26.54
N SER A 146 -23.73 34.41 27.36
CA SER A 146 -23.80 33.05 27.93
C SER A 146 -24.28 31.99 26.93
N ASP A 147 -25.41 32.23 26.26
CA ASP A 147 -25.99 31.24 25.32
C ASP A 147 -25.13 31.10 24.05
N LYS A 148 -24.43 32.18 23.67
CA LYS A 148 -23.57 32.21 22.48
C LYS A 148 -22.20 31.56 22.71
N LEU A 149 -21.65 31.68 23.92
CA LEU A 149 -20.45 30.91 24.30
C LEU A 149 -20.72 29.40 24.23
N ALA A 150 -21.92 28.98 24.62
CA ALA A 150 -22.31 27.57 24.59
C ALA A 150 -22.34 26.99 23.17
N GLU A 151 -22.75 27.78 22.17
CA GLU A 151 -22.76 27.36 20.76
C GLU A 151 -21.33 27.18 20.21
N VAL A 152 -20.41 28.10 20.54
CA VAL A 152 -18.99 28.01 20.17
C VAL A 152 -18.31 26.81 20.83
N VAL A 153 -18.54 26.59 22.14
CA VAL A 153 -18.02 25.42 22.85
C VAL A 153 -18.55 24.13 22.23
N LYS A 154 -19.80 24.10 21.76
CA LYS A 154 -20.39 22.93 21.10
C LYS A 154 -19.76 22.64 19.74
N VAL A 155 -19.42 23.66 18.95
CA VAL A 155 -18.71 23.50 17.67
C VAL A 155 -17.28 23.03 17.90
N LEU A 156 -16.54 23.61 18.84
CA LEU A 156 -15.20 23.17 19.21
C LEU A 156 -15.19 21.74 19.77
N ALA A 157 -16.18 21.37 20.58
CA ALA A 157 -16.32 20.00 21.10
C ALA A 157 -16.58 18.98 19.98
N ARG A 158 -17.39 19.32 18.98
CA ARG A 158 -17.62 18.46 17.80
C ARG A 158 -16.36 18.28 16.96
N SER A 159 -15.59 19.35 16.78
CA SER A 159 -14.31 19.30 16.06
C SER A 159 -13.28 18.48 16.83
N ALA A 160 -13.14 18.68 18.15
CA ALA A 160 -12.27 17.88 19.01
C ALA A 160 -12.65 16.38 18.99
N GLN A 161 -13.94 16.06 19.08
CA GLN A 161 -14.41 14.67 18.99
C GLN A 161 -14.13 14.04 17.61
N THR A 162 -14.14 14.84 16.55
CA THR A 162 -13.80 14.39 15.19
C THR A 162 -12.29 14.14 15.06
N ILE A 163 -11.46 14.96 15.70
CA ILE A 163 -10.01 14.79 15.81
C ILE A 163 -9.67 13.51 16.60
N GLU A 164 -10.32 13.28 17.74
CA GLU A 164 -10.10 12.09 18.56
C GLU A 164 -10.40 10.81 17.78
N ARG A 165 -11.56 10.76 17.12
CA ARG A 165 -11.98 9.60 16.28
C ARG A 165 -11.10 9.39 15.05
N SER A 166 -10.48 10.44 14.53
CA SER A 166 -9.56 10.33 13.39
C SER A 166 -8.16 9.92 13.83
N LYS A 167 -7.71 10.35 15.02
CA LYS A 167 -6.50 9.84 15.67
C LYS A 167 -6.62 8.34 15.97
N GLU A 168 -7.74 7.91 16.56
CA GLU A 168 -8.06 6.49 16.80
C GLU A 168 -8.03 5.65 15.51
N ARG A 169 -8.56 6.18 14.40
CA ARG A 169 -8.56 5.48 13.10
C ARG A 169 -7.20 5.47 12.42
N ALA A 170 -6.34 6.46 12.67
CA ALA A 170 -4.99 6.50 12.13
C ALA A 170 -4.05 5.56 12.89
N THR A 171 -4.23 5.41 14.22
CA THR A 171 -3.53 4.37 15.00
C THR A 171 -4.04 2.97 14.71
N ASP A 172 -5.33 2.80 14.39
CA ASP A 172 -5.87 1.51 13.94
C ASP A 172 -5.36 1.11 12.54
N ALA A 173 -4.97 2.06 11.68
CA ALA A 173 -4.48 1.77 10.31
C ALA A 173 -3.03 1.24 10.28
N THR A 174 -2.22 1.56 11.29
CA THR A 174 -0.83 1.10 11.36
C THR A 174 -0.68 -0.31 11.95
N VAL A 175 -1.69 -0.79 12.68
CA VAL A 175 -1.67 -2.10 13.34
C VAL A 175 -2.35 -3.15 12.48
N LYS A 176 -1.61 -4.20 12.14
CA LYS A 176 -2.11 -5.33 11.35
C LYS A 176 -2.44 -6.51 12.24
N ILE A 177 -3.72 -6.87 12.32
CA ILE A 177 -4.20 -8.00 13.11
C ILE A 177 -4.35 -9.23 12.20
N ALA A 178 -3.59 -10.27 12.51
CA ALA A 178 -3.68 -11.57 11.88
C ALA A 178 -4.39 -12.56 12.82
N GLY A 179 -5.32 -13.35 12.31
CA GLY A 179 -6.06 -14.32 13.10
C GLY A 179 -5.98 -15.74 12.56
N ASN A 180 -5.90 -16.71 13.47
CA ASN A 180 -5.86 -18.12 13.12
C ASN A 180 -7.26 -18.64 12.78
N ASP A 181 -7.48 -19.04 11.53
CA ASP A 181 -8.80 -19.47 11.04
C ASP A 181 -9.18 -20.90 11.46
N LEU A 182 -8.24 -21.67 11.99
CA LEU A 182 -8.48 -23.00 12.56
C LEU A 182 -8.95 -22.97 14.01
N LEU A 183 -8.99 -21.80 14.67
CA LEU A 183 -9.59 -21.68 15.99
C LEU A 183 -11.10 -21.97 15.93
N PRO A 184 -11.66 -22.86 16.77
CA PRO A 184 -13.09 -23.20 16.74
C PRO A 184 -14.00 -21.97 16.85
N GLU A 185 -13.59 -21.00 17.65
CA GLU A 185 -14.29 -19.74 17.92
C GLU A 185 -13.98 -18.60 16.92
N PHE A 186 -13.13 -18.83 15.90
CA PHE A 186 -12.60 -17.78 15.03
C PHE A 186 -13.70 -16.88 14.43
N THR A 187 -14.79 -17.49 13.95
CA THR A 187 -15.90 -16.75 13.33
C THR A 187 -16.58 -15.80 14.32
N GLN A 188 -16.72 -16.20 15.58
CA GLN A 188 -17.35 -15.38 16.62
C GLN A 188 -16.40 -14.27 17.07
N LEU A 189 -15.14 -14.64 17.34
CA LEU A 189 -14.07 -13.71 17.70
C LEU A 189 -13.89 -12.61 16.64
N ARG A 190 -13.85 -12.98 15.35
CA ARG A 190 -13.74 -12.03 14.24
C ARG A 190 -14.92 -11.05 14.18
N LYS A 191 -16.15 -11.53 14.43
CA LYS A 191 -17.33 -10.65 14.48
C LYS A 191 -17.25 -9.68 15.64
N GLU A 192 -16.77 -10.13 16.80
CA GLU A 192 -16.64 -9.29 17.98
C GLU A 192 -15.54 -8.23 17.83
N LEU A 193 -14.37 -8.60 17.33
CA LEU A 193 -13.31 -7.66 16.99
C LEU A 193 -13.84 -6.57 16.06
N ARG A 194 -14.54 -6.97 14.98
CA ARG A 194 -15.13 -6.04 14.01
C ARG A 194 -16.15 -5.10 14.65
N ARG A 195 -17.00 -5.61 15.54
CA ARG A 195 -17.99 -4.81 16.28
C ARG A 195 -17.31 -3.75 17.17
N LYS A 196 -16.13 -4.06 17.69
CA LYS A 196 -15.30 -3.18 18.54
C LYS A 196 -14.35 -2.30 17.73
N GLY A 197 -14.50 -2.24 16.40
CA GLY A 197 -13.71 -1.38 15.51
C GLY A 197 -12.37 -1.97 15.07
N LEU A 198 -12.07 -3.22 15.42
CA LEU A 198 -10.81 -3.90 15.05
C LEU A 198 -11.05 -4.85 13.88
N SER A 199 -10.31 -4.71 12.78
CA SER A 199 -10.38 -5.62 11.63
C SER A 199 -9.25 -6.64 11.64
N ILE A 200 -9.56 -7.88 11.25
CA ILE A 200 -8.54 -8.88 10.93
C ILE A 200 -8.12 -8.68 9.47
N ASP A 201 -6.89 -8.26 9.25
CA ASP A 201 -6.31 -7.98 7.93
C ASP A 201 -6.02 -9.25 7.14
N ARG A 202 -5.52 -10.28 7.83
CA ARG A 202 -5.17 -11.56 7.22
C ARG A 202 -5.50 -12.72 8.12
N THR A 203 -5.65 -13.88 7.49
CA THR A 203 -5.85 -15.15 8.18
C THR A 203 -4.68 -16.08 7.93
N PHE A 204 -4.38 -16.92 8.92
CA PHE A 204 -3.36 -17.95 8.86
C PHE A 204 -3.86 -19.21 9.56
N GLY A 205 -3.19 -20.34 9.40
CA GLY A 205 -3.62 -21.62 9.97
C GLY A 205 -3.90 -22.63 8.87
N SER A 206 -5.01 -22.50 8.16
CA SER A 206 -5.34 -23.35 7.00
C SER A 206 -4.31 -23.27 5.86
N SER A 207 -3.61 -22.13 5.76
CA SER A 207 -2.53 -21.87 4.78
C SER A 207 -1.13 -22.27 5.26
N SER A 208 -1.00 -22.82 6.47
CA SER A 208 0.30 -23.25 7.01
C SER A 208 0.77 -24.58 6.40
N HIS A 209 2.07 -24.87 6.50
CA HIS A 209 2.65 -26.11 5.95
C HIS A 209 2.01 -27.37 6.57
N GLU A 210 1.63 -27.28 7.84
CA GLU A 210 0.93 -28.33 8.59
C GLU A 210 -0.29 -27.72 9.29
N PRO A 211 -1.46 -27.68 8.62
CA PRO A 211 -2.67 -27.12 9.19
C PRO A 211 -3.15 -27.93 10.39
N GLU A 212 -3.11 -27.32 11.57
CA GLU A 212 -3.63 -27.91 12.80
C GLU A 212 -4.24 -26.85 13.71
N VAL A 213 -5.19 -27.26 14.54
CA VAL A 213 -5.78 -26.34 15.52
C VAL A 213 -4.72 -26.03 16.59
N PRO A 214 -4.45 -24.74 16.91
CA PRO A 214 -3.51 -24.39 17.96
C PRO A 214 -3.84 -25.06 19.29
N LYS A 215 -2.84 -25.73 19.88
CA LYS A 215 -2.96 -26.35 21.21
C LYS A 215 -3.22 -25.33 22.32
N PHE A 216 -2.69 -24.11 22.17
CA PHE A 216 -2.80 -23.03 23.14
C PHE A 216 -3.41 -21.79 22.49
N ARG A 217 -4.16 -21.02 23.29
CA ARG A 217 -4.78 -19.76 22.87
C ARG A 217 -3.86 -18.58 23.18
N ILE A 218 -2.92 -18.34 22.27
CA ILE A 218 -1.83 -17.38 22.45
C ILE A 218 -2.10 -16.11 21.64
N ILE A 219 -1.90 -14.96 22.27
CA ILE A 219 -1.82 -13.65 21.64
C ILE A 219 -0.34 -13.31 21.41
N GLY A 220 0.02 -12.96 20.18
CA GLY A 220 1.34 -12.49 19.82
C GLY A 220 1.33 -11.04 19.43
N PHE A 221 2.37 -10.30 19.74
CA PHE A 221 2.53 -8.93 19.25
C PHE A 221 4.01 -8.62 18.99
N GLY A 222 4.25 -7.75 18.01
CA GLY A 222 5.59 -7.24 17.70
C GLY A 222 5.85 -5.85 18.26
N THR A 223 6.98 -5.26 17.87
CA THR A 223 7.36 -3.89 18.21
C THR A 223 6.37 -2.87 17.62
N SER A 224 6.33 -1.65 18.16
CA SER A 224 5.50 -0.55 17.61
C SER A 224 3.98 -0.80 17.60
N VAL A 225 3.48 -1.79 18.34
CA VAL A 225 2.05 -1.97 18.58
C VAL A 225 1.62 -1.02 19.70
N PRO A 226 0.68 -0.08 19.49
CA PRO A 226 0.17 0.77 20.56
C PRO A 226 -0.46 -0.06 21.67
N VAL A 227 -0.13 0.27 22.92
CA VAL A 227 -0.60 -0.45 24.12
C VAL A 227 -2.12 -0.47 24.21
N GLU A 228 -2.78 0.60 23.78
CA GLU A 228 -4.24 0.71 23.78
C GLU A 228 -4.90 -0.31 22.84
N ILE A 229 -4.29 -0.56 21.68
CA ILE A 229 -4.77 -1.56 20.74
C ILE A 229 -4.52 -2.96 21.28
N LEU A 230 -3.32 -3.20 21.84
CA LEU A 230 -3.00 -4.47 22.48
C LEU A 230 -3.97 -4.77 23.63
N ARG A 231 -4.21 -3.80 24.53
CA ARG A 231 -5.19 -3.86 25.64
C ARG A 231 -6.59 -4.24 25.13
N ARG A 232 -7.07 -3.58 24.07
CA ARG A 232 -8.38 -3.89 23.47
C ARG A 232 -8.44 -5.31 22.91
N VAL A 233 -7.42 -5.74 22.17
CA VAL A 233 -7.36 -7.10 21.61
C VAL A 233 -7.31 -8.15 22.73
N VAL A 234 -6.46 -7.94 23.73
CA VAL A 234 -6.31 -8.84 24.89
C VAL A 234 -7.64 -8.97 25.63
N SER A 235 -8.30 -7.84 25.95
CA SER A 235 -9.60 -7.81 26.61
C SER A 235 -10.66 -8.63 25.86
N ILE A 236 -10.73 -8.51 24.54
CA ILE A 236 -11.68 -9.27 23.71
C ILE A 236 -11.31 -10.76 23.70
N CYS A 237 -10.05 -11.09 23.45
CA CYS A 237 -9.59 -12.47 23.30
C CYS A 237 -9.73 -13.26 24.61
N ARG A 238 -9.61 -12.62 25.79
CA ARG A 238 -9.83 -13.30 27.07
C ARG A 238 -11.22 -13.91 27.20
N ASN A 239 -12.25 -13.27 26.64
CA ASN A 239 -13.62 -13.81 26.67
C ASN A 239 -13.75 -15.12 25.86
N TYR A 240 -12.77 -15.43 25.03
CA TYR A 240 -12.66 -16.66 24.25
C TYR A 240 -11.62 -17.64 24.82
N GLY A 241 -11.15 -17.40 26.05
CA GLY A 241 -10.24 -18.30 26.75
C GLY A 241 -8.77 -18.15 26.40
N PHE A 242 -8.37 -17.04 25.76
CA PHE A 242 -6.96 -16.72 25.56
C PHE A 242 -6.31 -16.41 26.91
N ASP A 243 -5.28 -17.18 27.23
CA ASP A 243 -4.63 -17.22 28.54
C ASP A 243 -3.12 -17.01 28.48
N ARG A 244 -2.58 -16.78 27.27
CA ARG A 244 -1.14 -16.64 27.03
C ARG A 244 -0.84 -15.49 26.10
N ILE A 245 0.30 -14.85 26.34
CA ILE A 245 0.82 -13.75 25.53
C ILE A 245 2.29 -13.95 25.20
N HIS A 246 2.72 -13.48 24.04
CA HIS A 246 4.14 -13.43 23.70
C HIS A 246 4.48 -12.15 22.93
N PHE A 247 5.66 -11.63 23.23
CA PHE A 247 6.30 -10.57 22.46
C PHE A 247 7.33 -11.19 21.50
N THR A 248 7.39 -10.68 20.27
CA THR A 248 8.42 -11.02 19.28
C THR A 248 9.20 -9.76 18.87
N PRO A 249 10.52 -9.70 19.11
CA PRO A 249 11.31 -8.51 18.83
C PRO A 249 11.67 -8.33 17.34
N ARG A 250 11.20 -9.20 16.45
CA ARG A 250 11.57 -9.17 15.02
C ARG A 250 10.90 -7.99 14.30
N ASP A 251 11.70 -7.17 13.62
CA ASP A 251 11.21 -6.01 12.85
C ASP A 251 10.13 -6.35 11.81
N GLN A 252 10.16 -7.56 11.25
CA GLN A 252 9.15 -8.03 10.29
C GLN A 252 7.74 -8.13 10.91
N ASN A 253 7.68 -8.20 12.24
CA ASN A 253 6.45 -8.24 13.02
C ASN A 253 6.10 -6.90 13.65
N ALA A 254 6.85 -5.83 13.37
CA ALA A 254 6.51 -4.49 13.82
C ALA A 254 5.08 -4.12 13.39
N GLY A 255 4.29 -3.58 14.32
CA GLY A 255 2.89 -3.25 14.14
C GLY A 255 1.96 -4.44 13.95
N HIS A 256 2.39 -5.68 14.17
CA HIS A 256 1.53 -6.85 14.00
C HIS A 256 1.05 -7.44 15.32
N ILE A 257 -0.23 -7.83 15.34
CA ILE A 257 -0.82 -8.67 16.40
C ILE A 257 -1.27 -9.99 15.78
N TYR A 258 -0.94 -11.11 16.42
CA TYR A 258 -1.28 -12.46 16.00
C TYR A 258 -2.19 -13.13 17.01
N ILE A 259 -3.39 -13.54 16.59
CA ILE A 259 -4.36 -14.23 17.42
C ILE A 259 -4.33 -15.72 17.08
N GLY A 260 -3.92 -16.57 18.02
CA GLY A 260 -3.82 -18.02 17.82
C GLY A 260 -2.46 -18.47 17.26
N SER A 261 -1.37 -17.91 17.79
CA SER A 261 -0.01 -18.18 17.31
C SER A 261 0.47 -19.60 17.62
N TYR A 262 1.31 -20.16 16.74
CA TYR A 262 2.02 -21.44 16.92
C TYR A 262 3.40 -21.30 17.57
N ILE A 263 3.72 -20.17 18.23
CA ILE A 263 5.06 -19.89 18.74
C ILE A 263 5.62 -21.00 19.66
N TYR A 264 4.75 -21.74 20.36
CA TYR A 264 5.12 -22.89 21.19
C TYR A 264 5.73 -24.08 20.41
N LYS A 265 5.59 -24.09 19.08
CA LYS A 265 6.24 -25.07 18.20
C LYS A 265 7.65 -24.69 17.81
N ALA A 266 8.04 -23.43 17.99
CA ALA A 266 9.37 -22.94 17.66
C ALA A 266 10.25 -23.03 18.92
N PRO A 267 11.11 -24.06 19.05
CA PRO A 267 11.91 -24.25 20.26
C PRO A 267 12.95 -23.14 20.45
N ASP A 268 13.41 -22.53 19.36
CA ASP A 268 14.43 -21.46 19.36
C ASP A 268 13.84 -20.07 19.63
N GLU A 269 12.51 -19.96 19.78
CA GLU A 269 11.84 -18.70 20.04
C GLU A 269 11.42 -18.57 21.51
N PRO A 270 11.35 -17.34 22.05
CA PRO A 270 10.85 -17.09 23.39
C PRO A 270 9.44 -17.64 23.58
N GLN A 271 9.28 -18.50 24.58
CA GLN A 271 8.01 -19.17 24.86
C GLN A 271 6.92 -18.18 25.35
N PRO A 272 5.64 -18.50 25.10
CA PRO A 272 4.54 -17.65 25.53
C PRO A 272 4.32 -17.75 27.04
N VAL A 273 4.20 -16.61 27.71
CA VAL A 273 3.96 -16.52 29.15
C VAL A 273 2.47 -16.50 29.46
N PRO A 274 2.04 -16.92 30.66
CA PRO A 274 0.66 -16.74 31.11
C PRO A 274 0.26 -15.27 31.11
N LEU A 275 -0.99 -15.01 30.72
CA LEU A 275 -1.63 -13.71 30.85
C LEU A 275 -2.24 -13.61 32.26
N ASP A 276 -1.38 -13.40 33.25
CA ASP A 276 -1.73 -13.30 34.67
C ASP A 276 -2.11 -11.87 35.08
N ASP A 277 -2.52 -11.72 36.36
CA ASP A 277 -3.03 -10.45 36.89
C ASP A 277 -1.99 -9.33 36.80
N GLU A 278 -0.70 -9.64 36.93
CA GLU A 278 0.39 -8.65 36.80
C GLU A 278 0.46 -8.05 35.39
N VAL A 279 0.47 -8.90 34.35
CA VAL A 279 0.49 -8.42 32.95
C VAL A 279 -0.79 -7.66 32.63
N LEU A 280 -1.92 -8.07 33.21
CA LEU A 280 -3.21 -7.43 33.00
C LEU A 280 -3.32 -6.06 33.70
N GLU A 281 -2.81 -5.94 34.92
CA GLU A 281 -2.74 -4.68 35.64
C GLU A 281 -1.88 -3.68 34.88
N LEU A 282 -0.70 -4.09 34.41
CA LEU A 282 0.15 -3.26 33.55
C LEU A 282 -0.57 -2.86 32.27
N LEU A 283 -1.17 -3.82 31.55
CA LEU A 283 -1.90 -3.50 30.33
C LEU A 283 -3.03 -2.50 30.58
N ASN A 284 -3.72 -2.55 31.72
CA ASN A 284 -4.88 -1.70 32.02
C ASN A 284 -4.53 -0.36 32.68
N ALA A 285 -3.30 -0.14 33.13
CA ALA A 285 -2.89 1.14 33.68
C ALA A 285 -2.82 2.22 32.58
N ASP A 286 -3.23 3.45 32.94
CA ASP A 286 -3.42 4.55 32.00
C ASP A 286 -2.09 5.10 31.46
N ASP A 287 -1.03 5.02 32.25
CA ASP A 287 0.31 5.57 31.93
C ASP A 287 1.30 4.50 31.42
N THR A 288 0.84 3.30 31.10
CA THR A 288 1.73 2.19 30.71
C THR A 288 2.27 2.36 29.29
N GLU A 289 3.60 2.29 29.15
CA GLU A 289 4.27 2.21 27.86
C GLU A 289 4.43 0.76 27.39
N LEU A 290 4.66 0.54 26.09
CA LEU A 290 4.77 -0.82 25.54
C LEU A 290 5.98 -1.54 26.13
N GLU A 291 7.05 -0.80 26.38
CA GLU A 291 8.30 -1.23 26.98
C GLU A 291 8.10 -1.84 28.37
N ASP A 292 7.19 -1.30 29.18
CA ASP A 292 6.88 -1.85 30.51
C ASP A 292 6.21 -3.23 30.40
N VAL A 293 5.27 -3.36 29.45
CA VAL A 293 4.57 -4.63 29.17
C VAL A 293 5.55 -5.67 28.64
N ILE A 294 6.46 -5.26 27.75
CA ILE A 294 7.51 -6.12 27.21
C ILE A 294 8.43 -6.60 28.34
N ALA A 295 8.90 -5.68 29.20
CA ALA A 295 9.79 -6.01 30.30
C ALA A 295 9.15 -7.00 31.28
N ALA A 296 7.86 -6.83 31.60
CA ALA A 296 7.12 -7.77 32.45
C ALA A 296 7.01 -9.18 31.82
N ILE A 297 6.75 -9.25 30.50
CA ILE A 297 6.72 -10.52 29.77
C ILE A 297 8.11 -11.17 29.76
N GLU A 298 9.18 -10.40 29.53
CA GLU A 298 10.54 -10.92 29.48
C GLU A 298 11.06 -11.38 30.85
N ASN A 299 10.74 -10.66 31.92
CA ASN A 299 11.09 -11.07 33.29
C ASN A 299 10.44 -12.40 33.68
N LYS A 300 9.24 -12.70 33.18
CA LYS A 300 8.55 -13.98 33.42
C LYS A 300 9.12 -15.14 32.59
N ARG A 301 9.99 -14.87 31.62
CA ARG A 301 10.65 -15.90 30.80
C ARG A 301 11.97 -16.40 31.41
N LEU A 302 12.54 -15.64 32.35
CA LEU A 302 13.76 -15.97 33.10
C LEU A 302 13.44 -16.94 34.25
#